data_AF-A0A257Y5I1-F1
#
_entry.id   AF-A0A257Y5I1-F1
#
_cell.length_a   1.000
_cell.length_b   1.000
_cell.length_c   1.000
_cell.angle_alpha   90.00
_cell.angle_beta   90.00
_cell.angle_gamma   90.00
#
_symmetry.space_group_name_H-M   'P 1'
#
loop_
_entity.id
_entity.type
_entity.pdbx_description
1 polymer ?
#
loop_
_entity_poly.entity_id
_entity_poly.type
_entity_poly.pdbx_seq_one_letter_code
_entity_poly.pdbx_strand_id
1 'polypeptide(L)'
;MTDTQATHGVDTADLNEPRLIIETGVAARVAGIVGPVLTGLGMRLVRVKHTARDGGTLQIMAERPDGSMTIDDCEAVSRAISPVLDVEDPIASAYRLEISSPGIDRPLVRLTDFDRWSGHELKVEMAVPLDGRKRFRGILLGTEGGLALVRRPDAPAGEDPVSRLPVADIGDARLILTDDLITEALRRAKAAGRAMEDADDELADSALDDLADEAVEAPAAPVKPAKPLQPRKLTKPKADKSQSKPSARKAKGGNAKAKETH
;
A
#
# COMPACT_ATOMS: atom_id res chain seq x y z
N MET A 1 22.02 41.22 -5.56
CA MET A 1 22.70 40.26 -4.67
C MET A 1 21.75 39.92 -3.55
N THR A 2 21.08 38.76 -3.66
CA THR A 2 20.75 37.77 -2.62
C THR A 2 19.75 36.83 -3.29
N ASP A 3 20.29 35.79 -3.91
CA ASP A 3 19.52 34.64 -4.37
C ASP A 3 19.22 33.80 -3.11
N THR A 4 17.96 33.80 -2.67
CA THR A 4 17.52 32.98 -1.54
C THR A 4 17.33 31.56 -2.07
N GLN A 5 18.38 30.74 -1.97
CA GLN A 5 18.22 29.29 -2.08
C GLN A 5 17.41 28.81 -0.87
N ALA A 6 16.11 28.64 -1.06
CA ALA A 6 15.26 27.93 -0.14
C ALA A 6 15.64 26.45 -0.19
N THR A 7 16.50 26.02 0.73
CA THR A 7 16.63 24.61 1.10
C THR A 7 15.27 24.17 1.62
N HIS A 8 14.45 23.58 0.74
CA HIS A 8 13.19 22.97 1.16
C HIS A 8 13.57 21.75 2.01
N GLY A 9 13.57 21.92 3.32
CA GLY A 9 13.56 20.80 4.24
C GLY A 9 12.28 20.02 3.95
N VAL A 10 12.41 18.89 3.27
CA VAL A 10 11.25 18.12 2.84
C VAL A 10 10.71 17.42 4.08
N ASP A 11 9.55 17.87 4.57
CA ASP A 11 8.92 17.26 5.74
C ASP A 11 8.34 15.90 5.36
N THR A 12 9.09 14.86 5.69
CA THR A 12 8.67 13.46 5.49
C THR A 12 7.41 13.06 6.24
N ALA A 13 6.95 13.87 7.21
CA ALA A 13 5.74 13.64 7.99
C ALA A 13 4.48 14.27 7.37
N ASP A 14 4.61 15.12 6.35
CA ASP A 14 3.46 15.80 5.73
C ASP A 14 2.52 14.80 5.04
N LEU A 15 1.32 14.65 5.60
CA LEU A 15 0.26 13.81 5.05
C LEU A 15 -0.31 14.36 3.74
N ASN A 16 -0.18 15.66 3.51
CA ASN A 16 -0.75 16.38 2.37
C ASN A 16 0.27 16.65 1.27
N GLU A 17 1.50 16.12 1.37
CA GLU A 17 2.48 16.26 0.31
C GLU A 17 1.89 15.74 -1.01
N PRO A 18 1.86 16.56 -2.07
CA PRO A 18 1.19 16.22 -3.31
C PRO A 18 1.86 15.03 -3.98
N ARG A 19 1.03 14.08 -4.44
CA ARG A 19 1.52 13.00 -5.31
C ARG A 19 1.79 13.58 -6.69
N LEU A 20 2.99 13.29 -7.18
CA LEU A 20 3.51 13.69 -8.48
C LEU A 20 2.92 12.81 -9.59
N ILE A 21 2.64 11.55 -9.25
CA ILE A 21 2.01 10.60 -10.15
C ILE A 21 0.50 10.58 -9.84
N ILE A 22 -0.29 11.02 -10.81
CA ILE A 22 -1.75 11.07 -10.71
C ILE A 22 -2.33 9.99 -11.60
N GLU A 23 -3.18 9.14 -11.03
CA GLU A 23 -3.93 8.16 -11.80
C GLU A 23 -4.91 8.84 -12.77
N THR A 24 -5.39 8.09 -13.76
CA THR A 24 -6.42 8.57 -14.70
C THR A 24 -7.70 7.72 -14.61
N GLY A 25 -8.81 8.27 -15.11
CA GLY A 25 -10.08 7.56 -15.20
C GLY A 25 -10.66 7.14 -13.84
N VAL A 26 -11.03 5.88 -13.71
CA VAL A 26 -11.64 5.31 -12.49
C VAL A 26 -10.72 5.47 -11.28
N ALA A 27 -9.43 5.15 -11.45
CA ALA A 27 -8.47 5.19 -10.35
C ALA A 27 -8.27 6.61 -9.82
N ALA A 28 -8.31 7.63 -10.69
CA ALA A 28 -8.26 9.04 -10.30
C ALA A 28 -9.44 9.45 -9.41
N ARG A 29 -10.66 9.03 -9.81
CA ARG A 29 -11.88 9.31 -9.03
C ARG A 29 -11.82 8.65 -7.67
N VAL A 30 -11.46 7.36 -7.62
CA VAL A 30 -11.29 6.64 -6.36
C VAL A 30 -10.23 7.31 -5.49
N ALA A 31 -9.08 7.71 -6.04
CA ALA A 31 -8.05 8.42 -5.30
C ALA A 31 -8.55 9.72 -4.65
N GLY A 32 -9.37 10.49 -5.37
CA GLY A 32 -10.00 11.70 -4.84
C GLY A 32 -10.99 11.43 -3.70
N ILE A 33 -11.69 10.30 -3.74
CA ILE A 33 -12.64 9.88 -2.69
C ILE A 33 -11.91 9.37 -1.45
N VAL A 34 -10.94 8.48 -1.61
CA VAL A 34 -10.28 7.79 -0.48
C VAL A 34 -9.17 8.63 0.14
N GLY A 35 -8.58 9.56 -0.60
CA GLY A 35 -7.48 10.40 -0.13
C GLY A 35 -7.78 11.12 1.19
N PRO A 36 -8.87 11.91 1.28
CA PRO A 36 -9.25 12.58 2.53
C PRO A 36 -9.51 11.63 3.70
N VAL A 37 -10.10 10.46 3.43
CA VAL A 37 -10.35 9.43 4.46
C VAL A 37 -9.04 8.88 5.01
N LEU A 38 -8.07 8.58 4.12
CA LEU A 38 -6.74 8.12 4.51
C LEU A 38 -5.98 9.18 5.32
N THR A 39 -6.03 10.45 4.90
CA THR A 39 -5.44 11.56 5.65
C THR A 39 -6.03 11.65 7.07
N GLY A 40 -7.34 11.47 7.22
CA GLY A 40 -8.02 11.43 8.51
C GLY A 40 -7.57 10.28 9.42
N LEU A 41 -7.05 9.20 8.85
CA LEU A 41 -6.45 8.07 9.58
C LEU A 41 -4.93 8.21 9.79
N GLY A 42 -4.34 9.34 9.42
CA GLY A 42 -2.88 9.55 9.51
C GLY A 42 -2.09 8.73 8.48
N MET A 43 -2.71 8.39 7.35
CA MET A 43 -2.09 7.62 6.26
C MET A 43 -1.98 8.44 4.98
N ARG A 44 -0.93 8.13 4.22
CA ARG A 44 -0.66 8.65 2.88
C ARG A 44 -1.15 7.64 1.86
N LEU A 45 -1.96 8.09 0.92
CA LEU A 45 -2.26 7.31 -0.29
C LEU A 45 -0.95 7.15 -1.09
N VAL A 46 -0.66 5.93 -1.55
CA VAL A 46 0.49 5.65 -2.42
C VAL A 46 0.02 5.44 -3.85
N ARG A 47 -0.86 4.46 -4.08
CA ARG A 47 -1.34 4.11 -5.42
C ARG A 47 -2.78 3.64 -5.39
N VAL A 48 -3.54 3.99 -6.43
CA VAL A 48 -4.81 3.32 -6.76
C VAL A 48 -4.67 2.61 -8.10
N LYS A 49 -5.13 1.36 -8.17
CA LYS A 49 -5.17 0.61 -9.43
C LYS A 49 -6.49 -0.12 -9.56
N HIS A 50 -7.18 0.11 -10.68
CA HIS A 50 -8.40 -0.62 -11.02
C HIS A 50 -8.14 -1.53 -12.24
N THR A 51 -8.47 -2.81 -12.11
CA THR A 51 -8.38 -3.80 -13.18
C THR A 51 -9.74 -4.44 -13.40
N ALA A 52 -10.35 -4.27 -14.57
CA ALA A 52 -11.69 -4.81 -14.86
C ALA A 52 -11.70 -6.30 -15.31
N ARG A 53 -10.53 -6.97 -15.31
CA ARG A 53 -10.41 -8.39 -15.68
C ARG A 53 -10.67 -9.28 -14.47
N ASP A 54 -11.00 -10.55 -14.72
CA ASP A 54 -11.10 -11.60 -13.69
C ASP A 54 -12.01 -11.26 -12.50
N GLY A 55 -13.15 -10.61 -12.77
CA GLY A 55 -14.12 -10.23 -11.75
C GLY A 55 -13.86 -8.89 -11.08
N GLY A 56 -12.89 -8.12 -11.56
CA GLY A 56 -12.61 -6.76 -11.09
C GLY A 56 -11.75 -6.73 -9.83
N THR A 57 -10.71 -5.91 -9.82
CA THR A 57 -9.91 -5.63 -8.62
C THR A 57 -9.67 -4.13 -8.49
N LEU A 58 -10.00 -3.58 -7.33
CA LEU A 58 -9.59 -2.25 -6.90
C LEU A 58 -8.51 -2.40 -5.82
N GLN A 59 -7.27 -2.12 -6.19
CA GLN A 59 -6.13 -2.15 -5.28
C GLN A 59 -5.79 -0.73 -4.83
N ILE A 60 -5.68 -0.54 -3.52
CA ILE A 60 -5.28 0.71 -2.89
C ILE A 60 -4.07 0.43 -2.00
N MET A 61 -2.97 1.09 -2.33
CA MET A 61 -1.77 1.09 -1.51
C MET A 61 -1.73 2.34 -0.64
N ALA A 62 -1.54 2.16 0.67
CA ALA A 62 -1.39 3.25 1.62
C ALA A 62 -0.27 2.93 2.60
N GLU A 63 0.16 3.93 3.36
CA GLU A 63 1.13 3.77 4.44
C GLU A 63 1.12 4.97 5.37
N ARG A 64 1.71 4.82 6.55
CA ARG A 64 2.03 5.94 7.43
C ARG A 64 3.16 6.78 6.84
N PRO A 65 3.37 8.03 7.31
CA PRO A 65 4.45 8.88 6.82
C PRO A 65 5.85 8.27 6.97
N ASP A 66 6.06 7.39 7.95
CA ASP A 66 7.32 6.67 8.13
C ASP A 66 7.52 5.51 7.11
N GLY A 67 6.49 5.18 6.33
CA GLY A 67 6.47 4.08 5.36
C GLY A 67 6.00 2.74 5.93
N SER A 68 5.55 2.71 7.19
CA SER A 68 5.00 1.52 7.85
C SER A 68 3.50 1.35 7.58
N MET A 69 3.01 0.12 7.71
CA MET A 69 1.59 -0.21 7.72
C MET A 69 1.41 -1.62 8.29
N THR A 70 0.58 -1.78 9.30
CA THR A 70 0.26 -3.08 9.91
C THR A 70 -0.94 -3.76 9.24
N ILE A 71 -1.27 -4.97 9.66
CA ILE A 71 -2.51 -5.65 9.24
C ILE A 71 -3.72 -4.91 9.79
N ASP A 72 -3.65 -4.43 11.03
CA ASP A 72 -4.73 -3.66 11.66
C ASP A 72 -4.95 -2.33 10.95
N ASP A 73 -3.88 -1.68 10.46
CA ASP A 73 -3.98 -0.51 9.60
C ASP A 73 -4.75 -0.83 8.30
N CYS A 74 -4.45 -1.96 7.66
CA CYS A 74 -5.18 -2.41 6.46
C CYS A 74 -6.67 -2.62 6.75
N GLU A 75 -7.00 -3.21 7.89
CA GLU A 75 -8.38 -3.41 8.32
C GLU A 75 -9.07 -2.08 8.61
N ALA A 76 -8.42 -1.17 9.33
CA ALA A 76 -8.94 0.15 9.65
C ALA A 76 -9.22 0.97 8.37
N VAL A 77 -8.29 0.96 7.41
CA VAL A 77 -8.51 1.57 6.08
C VAL A 77 -9.72 0.95 5.41
N SER A 78 -9.77 -0.38 5.31
CA SER A 78 -10.84 -1.09 4.60
C SER A 78 -12.21 -0.72 5.18
N ARG A 79 -12.36 -0.78 6.50
CA ARG A 79 -13.60 -0.42 7.22
C ARG A 79 -13.99 1.05 7.02
N ALA A 80 -13.02 1.96 6.94
CA ALA A 80 -13.27 3.38 6.79
C ALA A 80 -13.66 3.79 5.36
N ILE A 81 -13.02 3.20 4.34
CA ILE A 81 -13.26 3.60 2.94
C ILE A 81 -14.43 2.87 2.30
N SER A 82 -14.76 1.63 2.72
CA SER A 82 -15.82 0.84 2.11
C SER A 82 -17.16 1.57 2.06
N PRO A 83 -17.68 2.14 3.18
CA PRO A 83 -18.96 2.85 3.14
C PRO A 83 -18.95 4.07 2.21
N VAL A 84 -17.81 4.76 2.11
CA VAL A 84 -17.67 5.94 1.23
C VAL A 84 -17.68 5.50 -0.23
N LEU A 85 -16.99 4.41 -0.57
CA LEU A 85 -17.01 3.84 -1.92
C LEU A 85 -18.38 3.30 -2.31
N ASP A 86 -19.13 2.75 -1.36
CA ASP A 86 -20.50 2.27 -1.59
C ASP A 86 -21.48 3.43 -1.89
N VAL A 87 -21.27 4.59 -1.27
CA VAL A 87 -22.11 5.80 -1.49
C VAL A 87 -21.74 6.51 -2.79
N GLU A 88 -20.45 6.71 -3.04
CA GLU A 88 -19.97 7.42 -4.24
C GLU A 88 -20.02 6.56 -5.51
N ASP A 89 -20.02 5.23 -5.36
CA ASP A 89 -20.07 4.20 -6.40
C ASP A 89 -19.29 4.53 -7.70
N PRO A 90 -17.96 4.74 -7.61
CA PRO A 90 -17.17 5.17 -8.77
C PRO A 90 -16.96 4.07 -9.83
N ILE A 91 -17.38 2.82 -9.55
CA ILE A 91 -17.14 1.61 -10.35
C ILE A 91 -18.45 0.82 -10.51
N ALA A 92 -19.08 0.94 -11.68
CA ALA A 92 -20.36 0.29 -11.96
C ALA A 92 -20.35 -1.26 -11.98
N SER A 93 -19.17 -1.89 -12.07
CA SER A 93 -19.01 -3.34 -12.10
C SER A 93 -18.55 -3.87 -10.75
N ALA A 94 -18.96 -5.09 -10.38
CA ALA A 94 -18.42 -5.77 -9.21
C ALA A 94 -16.88 -5.84 -9.24
N TYR A 95 -16.27 -5.72 -8.06
CA TYR A 95 -14.83 -5.78 -7.88
C TYR A 95 -14.46 -6.33 -6.49
N ARG A 96 -13.23 -6.80 -6.34
CA ARG A 96 -12.58 -7.07 -5.06
C ARG A 96 -11.78 -5.86 -4.60
N LEU A 97 -12.02 -5.40 -3.36
CA LEU A 97 -11.19 -4.39 -2.72
C LEU A 97 -9.94 -5.04 -2.11
N GLU A 98 -8.77 -4.54 -2.46
CA GLU A 98 -7.49 -4.96 -1.91
C GLU A 98 -6.78 -3.75 -1.28
N ILE A 99 -6.52 -3.83 0.03
CA ILE A 99 -5.75 -2.83 0.76
C ILE A 99 -4.40 -3.42 1.14
N SER A 100 -3.33 -2.72 0.85
CA SER A 100 -1.99 -3.16 1.21
C SER A 100 -1.02 -1.99 1.41
N SER A 101 0.14 -2.29 1.98
CA SER A 101 1.31 -1.42 1.82
C SER A 101 1.95 -1.64 0.46
N PRO A 102 2.82 -0.71 -0.02
CA PRO A 102 3.56 -0.89 -1.27
C PRO A 102 4.68 -1.95 -1.18
N GLY A 103 5.22 -2.22 0.01
CA GLY A 103 6.26 -3.24 0.22
C GLY A 103 7.51 -3.04 -0.65
N ILE A 104 7.95 -4.11 -1.32
CA ILE A 104 9.16 -4.17 -2.16
C ILE A 104 8.97 -3.66 -3.61
N ASP A 105 7.75 -3.74 -4.17
CA ASP A 105 7.41 -3.17 -5.51
C ASP A 105 6.94 -1.72 -5.33
N ARG A 106 7.71 -0.95 -4.56
CA ARG A 106 7.31 0.37 -4.10
C ARG A 106 7.34 1.39 -5.22
N PRO A 107 6.20 2.03 -5.57
CA PRO A 107 6.22 3.20 -6.42
C PRO A 107 6.68 4.42 -5.62
N LEU A 108 7.44 5.30 -6.27
CA LEU A 108 7.89 6.59 -5.75
C LEU A 108 6.97 7.66 -6.32
N VAL A 109 6.08 8.19 -5.49
CA VAL A 109 4.98 9.06 -5.94
C VAL A 109 5.08 10.47 -5.38
N ARG A 110 6.01 10.73 -4.46
CA ARG A 110 6.27 12.02 -3.81
C ARG A 110 7.74 12.41 -3.88
N LEU A 111 8.06 13.68 -3.64
CA LEU A 111 9.45 14.14 -3.64
C LEU A 111 10.20 13.50 -2.46
N THR A 112 9.56 13.45 -1.27
CA THR A 112 10.12 12.79 -0.09
C THR A 112 10.44 11.32 -0.31
N ASP A 113 9.73 10.64 -1.19
CA ASP A 113 9.99 9.24 -1.49
C ASP A 113 11.37 9.09 -2.15
N PHE A 114 11.76 10.01 -3.03
CA PHE A 114 13.05 9.96 -3.70
C PHE A 114 14.22 10.16 -2.72
N ASP A 115 14.06 11.04 -1.74
CA ASP A 115 15.08 11.23 -0.70
C ASP A 115 15.15 10.04 0.25
N ARG A 116 14.00 9.54 0.71
CA ARG A 116 13.91 8.40 1.65
C ARG A 116 14.56 7.13 1.14
N TRP A 117 14.46 6.89 -0.17
CA TRP A 117 14.93 5.66 -0.81
C TRP A 117 16.25 5.85 -1.59
N SER A 118 16.98 6.92 -1.29
CA SER A 118 18.35 7.11 -1.75
C SER A 118 19.23 5.90 -1.43
N GLY A 119 20.13 5.56 -2.35
CA GLY A 119 21.00 4.39 -2.26
C GLY A 119 20.42 3.12 -2.90
N HIS A 120 19.11 3.06 -3.15
CA HIS A 120 18.49 1.90 -3.79
C HIS A 120 18.42 2.02 -5.31
N GLU A 121 18.35 0.87 -5.99
CA GLU A 121 18.14 0.82 -7.42
C GLU A 121 16.67 1.10 -7.76
N LEU A 122 16.42 1.97 -8.73
CA LEU A 122 15.08 2.25 -9.23
C LEU A 122 15.01 2.16 -10.76
N LYS A 123 13.79 2.02 -11.26
CA LYS A 123 13.43 2.27 -12.65
C LYS A 123 12.51 3.48 -12.72
N VAL A 124 12.78 4.37 -13.67
CA VAL A 124 11.93 5.53 -13.99
C VAL A 124 11.48 5.44 -15.44
N GLU A 125 10.20 5.71 -15.67
CA GLU A 125 9.63 6.00 -16.98
C GLU A 125 9.11 7.44 -16.99
N MET A 126 9.73 8.28 -17.83
CA MET A 126 9.34 9.67 -18.01
C MET A 126 8.05 9.77 -18.84
N ALA A 127 7.13 10.62 -18.41
CA ALA A 127 6.00 11.02 -19.22
C ALA A 127 6.48 11.88 -20.41
N VAL A 128 7.39 12.82 -20.13
CA VAL A 128 8.07 13.67 -21.11
C VAL A 128 9.51 13.18 -21.31
N PRO A 129 9.92 12.78 -22.54
CA PRO A 129 11.30 12.34 -22.78
C PRO A 129 12.33 13.38 -22.33
N LEU A 130 13.36 12.93 -21.62
CA LEU A 130 14.54 13.75 -21.30
C LEU A 130 15.67 13.36 -22.27
N ASP A 131 16.14 14.31 -23.07
CA ASP A 131 17.17 14.08 -24.10
C ASP A 131 16.84 12.88 -25.03
N GLY A 132 15.56 12.74 -25.39
CA GLY A 132 15.06 11.65 -26.23
C GLY A 132 14.95 10.29 -25.51
N ARG A 133 15.35 10.18 -24.24
CA ARG A 133 15.26 8.97 -23.42
C ARG A 133 14.03 9.02 -22.52
N LYS A 134 13.22 7.96 -22.56
CA LYS A 134 12.05 7.80 -21.67
C LYS A 134 12.32 6.92 -20.45
N ARG A 135 13.31 6.02 -20.51
CA ARG A 135 13.50 4.99 -19.49
C ARG A 135 14.87 5.10 -18.85
N PHE A 136 14.90 5.23 -17.54
CA PHE A 136 16.11 5.29 -16.74
C PHE A 136 16.11 4.14 -15.75
N ARG A 137 17.30 3.62 -15.48
CA ARG A 137 17.55 2.60 -14.46
C ARG A 137 18.88 2.92 -13.81
N GLY A 138 18.96 2.82 -12.50
CA GLY A 138 20.19 3.08 -11.79
C GLY A 138 19.98 3.30 -10.30
N ILE A 139 21.03 3.76 -9.63
CA ILE A 139 21.01 4.02 -8.19
C ILE A 139 20.48 5.43 -7.94
N LEU A 140 19.46 5.52 -7.08
CA LEU A 140 18.91 6.79 -6.61
C LEU A 140 19.93 7.48 -5.70
N LEU A 141 20.21 8.76 -5.93
CA LEU A 141 21.11 9.56 -5.08
C LEU A 141 20.35 10.59 -4.23
N GLY A 142 19.01 10.63 -4.34
CA GLY A 142 18.14 11.61 -3.69
C GLY A 142 17.67 12.68 -4.65
N THR A 143 17.29 13.84 -4.11
CA THR A 143 16.79 14.99 -4.89
C THR A 143 17.62 16.24 -4.72
N GLU A 144 17.63 17.08 -5.77
CA GLU A 144 18.22 18.42 -5.75
C GLU A 144 17.33 19.36 -6.57
N GLY A 145 16.75 20.39 -5.94
CA GLY A 145 15.97 21.41 -6.66
C GLY A 145 14.77 20.86 -7.45
N GLY A 146 14.11 19.79 -6.97
CA GLY A 146 13.01 19.13 -7.67
C GLY A 146 13.46 18.17 -8.78
N LEU A 147 14.74 17.86 -8.86
CA LEU A 147 15.31 16.86 -9.76
C LEU A 147 15.66 15.60 -8.97
N ALA A 148 15.24 14.43 -9.44
CA ALA A 148 15.72 13.15 -8.93
C ALA A 148 17.07 12.82 -9.57
N LEU A 149 18.07 12.53 -8.76
CA LEU A 149 19.42 12.21 -9.19
C LEU A 149 19.57 10.69 -9.34
N VAL A 150 19.81 10.20 -10.55
CA VAL A 150 19.93 8.76 -10.83
C VAL A 150 21.29 8.45 -11.45
N ARG A 151 22.12 7.69 -10.72
CA ARG A 151 23.41 7.20 -11.22
C ARG A 151 23.18 5.97 -12.12
N ARG A 152 23.44 6.15 -13.40
CA ARG A 152 23.36 5.14 -14.46
C ARG A 152 24.60 4.25 -14.44
N PRO A 153 24.48 2.93 -14.21
CA PRO A 153 25.60 2.01 -14.31
C PRO A 153 26.02 1.75 -15.77
N ASP A 154 25.14 2.03 -16.73
CA ASP A 154 25.34 1.86 -18.18
C ASP A 154 25.89 3.11 -18.88
N ALA A 155 26.32 4.13 -18.14
CA ALA A 155 26.83 5.37 -18.73
C ALA A 155 28.16 5.13 -19.48
N PRO A 156 28.32 5.63 -20.72
CA PRO A 156 29.58 5.56 -21.46
C PRO A 156 30.74 6.22 -20.69
N ALA A 157 31.94 5.68 -20.87
CA ALA A 157 33.14 6.26 -20.28
C ALA A 157 33.36 7.69 -20.81
N GLY A 158 33.43 8.66 -19.91
CA GLY A 158 33.61 10.09 -20.24
C GLY A 158 32.33 10.92 -20.21
N GLU A 159 31.16 10.31 -20.01
CA GLU A 159 29.91 11.03 -19.75
C GLU A 159 29.61 11.14 -18.25
N ASP A 160 28.81 12.15 -17.86
CA ASP A 160 28.25 12.21 -16.50
C ASP A 160 27.34 10.99 -16.27
N PRO A 161 27.68 10.10 -15.31
CA PRO A 161 26.83 8.96 -15.01
C PRO A 161 25.53 9.37 -14.32
N VAL A 162 25.41 10.60 -13.80
CA VAL A 162 24.25 11.08 -13.07
C VAL A 162 23.24 11.73 -14.03
N SER A 163 22.10 11.08 -14.20
CA SER A 163 20.93 11.70 -14.84
C SER A 163 20.15 12.52 -13.83
N ARG A 164 19.78 13.75 -14.21
CA ARG A 164 18.96 14.67 -13.41
C ARG A 164 17.57 14.69 -14.01
N LEU A 165 16.63 14.03 -13.34
CA LEU A 165 15.28 13.81 -13.87
C LEU A 165 14.32 14.80 -13.22
N PRO A 166 13.68 15.72 -13.96
CA PRO A 166 12.64 16.57 -13.41
C PRO A 166 11.51 15.71 -12.86
N VAL A 167 11.29 15.80 -11.55
CA VAL A 167 10.35 14.92 -10.86
C VAL A 167 8.92 15.13 -11.36
N ALA A 168 8.58 16.34 -11.79
CA ALA A 168 7.30 16.67 -12.41
C ALA A 168 7.05 16.01 -13.77
N ASP A 169 8.10 15.58 -14.48
CA ASP A 169 8.00 14.95 -15.79
C ASP A 169 8.02 13.41 -15.71
N ILE A 170 8.11 12.85 -14.51
CA ILE A 170 8.09 11.41 -14.27
C ILE A 170 6.65 10.88 -14.39
N GLY A 171 6.46 9.86 -15.22
CA GLY A 171 5.17 9.17 -15.35
C GLY A 171 5.04 7.96 -14.42
N ASP A 172 6.12 7.23 -14.21
CA ASP A 172 6.22 6.07 -13.30
C ASP A 172 7.63 5.99 -12.72
N ALA A 173 7.73 5.74 -11.42
CA ALA A 173 8.99 5.44 -10.77
C ALA A 173 8.78 4.37 -9.72
N ARG A 174 9.64 3.35 -9.69
CA ARG A 174 9.55 2.26 -8.72
C ARG A 174 10.90 1.66 -8.39
N LEU A 175 11.03 1.15 -7.17
CA LEU A 175 12.23 0.44 -6.74
C LEU A 175 12.37 -0.88 -7.47
N ILE A 176 13.62 -1.27 -7.74
CA ILE A 176 13.95 -2.58 -8.27
C ILE A 176 14.27 -3.51 -7.10
N LEU A 177 13.72 -4.72 -7.18
CA LEU A 177 14.01 -5.76 -6.21
C LEU A 177 15.49 -6.16 -6.27
N THR A 178 16.27 -5.73 -5.29
CA THR A 178 17.65 -6.12 -5.06
C THR A 178 17.81 -6.74 -3.67
N ASP A 179 18.89 -7.49 -3.43
CA ASP A 179 19.16 -8.10 -2.12
C ASP A 179 19.26 -7.05 -1.00
N ASP A 180 19.84 -5.89 -1.30
CA ASP A 180 19.91 -4.74 -0.38
C ASP A 180 18.51 -4.22 -0.03
N LEU A 181 17.60 -4.13 -1.01
CA LEU A 181 16.23 -3.71 -0.79
C LEU A 181 15.45 -4.74 0.04
N ILE A 182 15.64 -6.04 -0.22
CA ILE A 182 15.02 -7.12 0.56
C ILE A 182 15.48 -7.02 2.02
N THR A 183 16.78 -6.84 2.24
CA THR A 183 17.37 -6.75 3.58
C THR A 183 16.82 -5.55 4.34
N GLU A 184 16.76 -4.37 3.71
CA GLU A 184 16.20 -3.16 4.32
C GLU A 184 14.69 -3.28 4.59
N ALA A 185 13.93 -3.87 3.67
CA ALA A 185 12.50 -4.11 3.85
C ALA A 185 12.22 -5.06 5.03
N LEU A 186 12.98 -6.16 5.16
CA LEU A 186 12.88 -7.08 6.28
C LEU A 186 13.28 -6.42 7.61
N ARG A 187 14.31 -5.58 7.60
CA ARG A 187 14.74 -4.81 8.77
C ARG A 187 13.65 -3.85 9.24
N ARG A 188 13.04 -3.10 8.32
CA ARG A 188 11.94 -2.17 8.63
C ARG A 188 10.69 -2.90 9.12
N ALA A 189 10.32 -4.02 8.49
CA ALA A 189 9.21 -4.85 8.95
C ALA A 189 9.44 -5.38 10.38
N LYS A 190 10.67 -5.81 10.69
CA LYS A 190 11.05 -6.25 12.04
C LYS A 190 11.03 -5.12 13.06
N ALA A 191 11.50 -3.93 12.70
CA ALA A 191 11.46 -2.77 13.57
C ALA A 191 10.03 -2.37 13.92
N ALA A 192 9.12 -2.40 12.94
CA ALA A 192 7.69 -2.17 13.17
C ALA A 192 7.06 -3.24 14.07
N GLY A 193 7.44 -4.52 13.92
CA GLY A 193 6.97 -5.59 14.81
C GLY A 193 7.50 -5.48 16.24
N ARG A 194 8.78 -5.12 16.42
CA ARG A 194 9.38 -4.93 17.76
C ARG A 194 8.79 -3.73 18.49
N ALA A 195 8.57 -2.61 17.79
CA ALA A 195 7.93 -1.45 18.41
C ALA A 195 6.52 -1.77 18.95
N MET A 196 5.84 -2.77 18.38
CA MET A 196 4.55 -3.25 18.84
C MET A 196 4.68 -4.19 20.06
N GLU A 197 5.69 -5.08 20.06
CA GLU A 197 6.04 -5.90 21.24
C GLU A 197 6.44 -5.04 22.45
N ASP A 198 7.29 -4.02 22.23
CA ASP A 198 7.75 -3.12 23.29
C ASP A 198 6.60 -2.24 23.84
N ALA A 199 5.66 -1.82 22.99
CA ALA A 199 4.48 -1.05 23.42
C ALA A 199 3.46 -1.89 24.21
N ASP A 200 3.30 -3.17 23.85
CA ASP A 200 2.45 -4.11 24.60
C ASP A 200 3.04 -4.39 25.99
N ASP A 201 4.37 -4.51 26.11
CA ASP A 201 5.06 -4.67 27.40
C ASP A 201 4.93 -3.41 28.29
N GLU A 202 5.07 -2.20 27.73
CA GLU A 202 4.86 -0.93 28.48
C GLU A 202 3.39 -0.75 28.93
N LEU A 203 2.42 -1.15 28.11
CA LEU A 203 1.00 -1.16 28.49
C LEU A 203 0.70 -2.22 29.57
N ALA A 204 1.39 -3.36 29.55
CA ALA A 204 1.28 -4.38 30.60
C ALA A 204 1.93 -3.93 31.91
N ASP A 205 3.07 -3.22 31.87
CA ASP A 205 3.76 -2.72 33.06
C ASP A 205 2.99 -1.55 33.71
N SER A 206 2.43 -0.63 32.90
CA SER A 206 1.58 0.46 33.40
C SER A 206 0.22 -0.01 33.97
N ALA A 207 -0.34 -1.12 33.47
CA ALA A 207 -1.54 -1.72 34.04
C ALA A 207 -1.29 -2.47 35.37
N LEU A 208 -0.04 -2.77 35.72
CA LEU A 208 0.34 -3.39 37.00
C LEU A 208 0.61 -2.35 38.10
N ASP A 209 0.97 -1.11 37.76
CA ASP A 209 1.15 -0.02 38.73
C ASP A 209 -0.19 0.60 39.21
N ASP A 210 -1.24 0.60 38.38
CA ASP A 210 -2.58 1.12 38.75
C ASP A 210 -3.38 0.19 39.69
N LEU A 211 -2.93 -1.07 39.90
CA LEU A 211 -3.56 -2.01 40.83
C LEU A 211 -2.87 -2.11 42.19
N ALA A 212 -1.82 -1.32 42.43
CA ALA A 212 -1.04 -1.37 43.67
C ALA A 212 -1.49 -0.39 44.76
N ASP A 213 -2.41 0.57 44.48
CA ASP A 213 -2.71 1.67 45.41
C ASP A 213 -4.17 1.76 45.92
N GLU A 214 -4.97 0.68 45.84
CA GLU A 214 -6.21 0.55 46.64
C GLU A 214 -6.31 -0.82 47.31
N ALA A 215 -5.58 -0.99 48.42
CA ALA A 215 -5.85 -2.03 49.39
C ALA A 215 -6.00 -1.44 50.80
N VAL A 216 -7.21 -0.98 51.14
CA VAL A 216 -7.62 -0.88 52.55
C VAL A 216 -9.04 -1.41 52.75
N GLU A 217 -9.06 -2.58 53.39
CA GLU A 217 -10.04 -3.05 54.39
C GLU A 217 -11.38 -3.66 53.94
N ALA A 218 -11.44 -4.99 54.01
CA ALA A 218 -12.67 -5.78 54.09
C ALA A 218 -13.15 -5.91 55.56
N PRO A 219 -14.43 -6.26 55.79
CA PRO A 219 -14.64 -7.66 56.21
C PRO A 219 -15.89 -8.34 55.63
N ALA A 220 -15.88 -9.67 55.80
CA ALA A 220 -16.54 -10.70 55.02
C ALA A 220 -17.98 -11.07 55.43
N ALA A 221 -18.71 -11.72 54.50
CA ALA A 221 -19.79 -12.66 54.80
C ALA A 221 -19.85 -13.82 53.76
N PRO A 222 -20.28 -15.05 54.13
CA PRO A 222 -20.01 -16.25 53.35
C PRO A 222 -21.17 -16.63 52.40
N VAL A 223 -20.87 -17.05 51.17
CA VAL A 223 -21.84 -17.70 50.26
C VAL A 223 -21.29 -19.06 49.79
N LYS A 224 -22.14 -20.08 49.87
CA LYS A 224 -21.89 -21.51 49.66
C LYS A 224 -21.57 -21.88 48.20
N PRO A 225 -20.93 -23.04 47.93
CA PRO A 225 -20.46 -23.39 46.59
C PRO A 225 -21.59 -23.94 45.68
N ALA A 226 -21.67 -23.42 44.46
CA ALA A 226 -22.48 -23.98 43.38
C ALA A 226 -21.66 -24.94 42.51
N LYS A 227 -22.28 -26.06 42.12
CA LYS A 227 -21.69 -27.17 41.32
C LYS A 227 -21.41 -26.77 39.86
N PRO A 228 -20.42 -27.40 39.21
CA PRO A 228 -20.07 -27.12 37.82
C PRO A 228 -21.05 -27.75 36.82
N LEU A 229 -21.46 -26.97 35.82
CA LEU A 229 -22.20 -27.43 34.63
C LEU A 229 -21.23 -28.00 33.59
N GLN A 230 -21.49 -29.23 33.15
CA GLN A 230 -20.72 -29.92 32.11
C GLN A 230 -21.06 -29.40 30.69
N PRO A 231 -20.11 -29.44 29.75
CA PRO A 231 -20.33 -28.98 28.38
C PRO A 231 -21.23 -29.93 27.57
N ARG A 232 -22.26 -29.39 26.91
CA ARG A 232 -23.14 -30.12 26.00
C ARG A 232 -22.41 -30.34 24.66
N LYS A 233 -22.38 -31.60 24.21
CA LYS A 233 -21.87 -32.02 22.89
C LYS A 233 -22.73 -31.44 21.76
N LEU A 234 -22.10 -30.80 20.77
CA LEU A 234 -22.75 -30.41 19.53
C LEU A 234 -22.52 -31.49 18.47
N THR A 235 -23.62 -32.08 18.01
CA THR A 235 -23.66 -33.12 16.96
C THR A 235 -23.66 -32.48 15.56
N LYS A 236 -22.91 -33.08 14.63
CA LYS A 236 -22.86 -32.70 13.21
C LYS A 236 -24.15 -33.14 12.48
N PRO A 237 -24.77 -32.31 11.62
CA PRO A 237 -25.78 -32.79 10.68
C PRO A 237 -25.15 -33.48 9.46
N LYS A 238 -25.83 -34.52 8.99
CA LYS A 238 -25.44 -35.41 7.89
C LYS A 238 -25.74 -34.81 6.51
N ALA A 239 -24.95 -35.26 5.53
CA ALA A 239 -25.11 -35.05 4.10
C ALA A 239 -26.42 -35.66 3.55
N ASP A 240 -27.06 -34.95 2.62
CA ASP A 240 -28.04 -35.52 1.71
C ASP A 240 -27.47 -35.55 0.28
N LYS A 241 -27.68 -36.67 -0.40
CA LYS A 241 -27.24 -36.97 -1.77
C LYS A 241 -28.49 -37.06 -2.63
N SER A 242 -28.69 -36.12 -3.56
CA SER A 242 -29.55 -36.34 -4.72
C SER A 242 -28.74 -36.16 -6.00
N GLN A 243 -28.63 -37.26 -6.73
CA GLN A 243 -27.97 -37.39 -8.03
C GLN A 243 -28.87 -36.88 -9.15
N SER A 244 -28.29 -36.15 -10.11
CA SER A 244 -28.67 -36.28 -11.53
C SER A 244 -27.53 -35.76 -12.43
N LYS A 245 -26.96 -36.65 -13.24
CA LYS A 245 -26.09 -36.41 -14.41
C LYS A 245 -26.85 -36.97 -15.65
N PRO A 246 -26.34 -36.85 -16.89
CA PRO A 246 -26.07 -35.63 -17.66
C PRO A 246 -26.73 -35.73 -19.06
N SER A 247 -26.76 -34.65 -19.86
CA SER A 247 -26.99 -34.80 -21.30
C SER A 247 -26.07 -33.89 -22.11
N ALA A 248 -25.43 -34.52 -23.10
CA ALA A 248 -24.44 -33.95 -23.99
C ALA A 248 -25.09 -33.41 -25.26
N ARG A 249 -24.54 -32.33 -25.84
CA ARG A 249 -24.49 -32.17 -27.31
C ARG A 249 -23.42 -31.16 -27.78
N LYS A 250 -22.34 -31.76 -28.28
CA LYS A 250 -21.67 -31.58 -29.59
C LYS A 250 -21.26 -30.17 -30.07
N ALA A 251 -19.95 -30.06 -30.26
CA ALA A 251 -19.23 -29.06 -31.04
C ALA A 251 -19.44 -29.18 -32.57
N LYS A 252 -19.31 -28.03 -33.26
CA LYS A 252 -18.84 -27.75 -34.63
C LYS A 252 -18.95 -26.20 -34.75
N GLY A 253 -17.95 -25.39 -35.10
CA GLY A 253 -16.79 -25.57 -35.95
C GLY A 253 -16.93 -24.60 -37.14
N GLY A 254 -16.01 -23.64 -37.28
CA GLY A 254 -15.55 -23.18 -38.61
C GLY A 254 -16.10 -21.85 -39.17
N ASN A 255 -15.26 -20.82 -39.02
CA ASN A 255 -14.68 -19.98 -40.08
C ASN A 255 -15.53 -18.90 -40.79
N ALA A 256 -15.06 -17.66 -40.62
CA ALA A 256 -15.38 -16.52 -41.46
C ALA A 256 -14.67 -16.62 -42.82
N LYS A 257 -15.40 -16.32 -43.90
CA LYS A 257 -14.84 -16.02 -45.21
C LYS A 257 -15.61 -14.84 -45.79
N ALA A 258 -15.15 -13.62 -45.49
CA ALA A 258 -15.58 -12.42 -46.22
C ALA A 258 -14.65 -12.27 -47.42
N LYS A 259 -15.21 -12.45 -48.60
CA LYS A 259 -14.61 -12.13 -49.89
C LYS A 259 -15.71 -11.43 -50.67
N GLU A 260 -15.65 -10.10 -50.74
CA GLU A 260 -16.35 -9.38 -51.79
C GLU A 260 -15.58 -8.14 -52.19
N THR A 261 -15.26 -8.14 -53.47
CA THR A 261 -14.81 -7.07 -54.33
C THR A 261 -15.93 -6.06 -54.54
N HIS A 262 -15.64 -4.76 -54.47
CA HIS A 262 -15.67 -3.93 -55.68
C HIS A 262 -14.79 -2.70 -55.54
#